data_AF-A0A6B3IT50-F1
#
_entry.id   AF-A0A6B3IT50-F1
#
_cell.length_a   1.000
_cell.length_b   1.000
_cell.length_c   1.000
_cell.angle_alpha   90.00
_cell.angle_beta   90.00
_cell.angle_gamma   90.00
#
_symmetry.space_group_name_H-M   'P 1'
#
loop_
_entity.id
_entity.type
_entity.pdbx_description
1 polymer ?
#
loop_
_entity_poly.entity_id
_entity_poly.type
_entity_poly.pdbx_seq_one_letter_code
_entity_poly.pdbx_strand_id
1 'polypeptide(L)' 'ITAAYNPTDRKKLEPQDIAEAVLYALTQPKHVNVNEITVRPV' A
#
# COMPACT_ATOMS: atom_id res chain seq x y z
N ILE A 1 -1.06 -13.23 -28.98
CA ILE A 1 -1.73 -14.14 -28.02
C ILE A 1 -1.63 -13.47 -26.66
N THR A 2 -2.75 -12.91 -26.20
CA THR A 2 -2.88 -12.14 -24.97
C THR A 2 -2.80 -13.09 -23.77
N ALA A 3 -1.76 -12.98 -22.93
CA ALA A 3 -1.74 -13.66 -21.65
C ALA A 3 -2.96 -13.19 -20.85
N ALA A 4 -3.86 -14.11 -20.55
CA ALA A 4 -5.06 -13.84 -19.77
C ALA A 4 -4.64 -13.40 -18.36
N TYR A 5 -5.04 -12.20 -17.95
CA TYR A 5 -4.86 -11.70 -16.60
C TYR A 5 -5.53 -12.64 -15.60
N ASN A 6 -4.75 -13.24 -14.69
CA ASN A 6 -5.26 -14.07 -13.61
C ASN A 6 -5.28 -13.25 -12.30
N PRO A 7 -6.45 -12.97 -11.71
CA PRO A 7 -6.57 -12.17 -10.49
C PRO A 7 -5.79 -12.70 -9.29
N THR A 8 -5.39 -13.98 -9.31
CA THR A 8 -4.61 -14.62 -8.24
C THR A 8 -3.12 -14.36 -8.32
N ASP A 9 -2.61 -13.80 -9.43
CA ASP A 9 -1.18 -13.52 -9.60
C ASP A 9 -0.74 -12.28 -8.81
N ARG A 10 -1.69 -11.46 -8.33
CA ARG A 10 -1.40 -10.32 -7.47
C ARG A 10 -1.04 -10.78 -6.07
N LYS A 11 0.16 -10.40 -5.61
CA LYS A 11 0.62 -10.67 -4.24
C LYS A 11 -0.37 -10.03 -3.27
N LYS A 12 -0.92 -10.79 -2.33
CA LYS A 12 -1.80 -10.21 -1.28
C LYS A 12 -1.00 -9.23 -0.43
N LEU A 13 -1.69 -8.22 0.11
CA LEU A 13 -1.10 -7.35 1.12
C LEU A 13 -0.83 -8.17 2.37
N GLU A 14 0.38 -8.03 2.87
CA GLU A 14 0.77 -8.56 4.17
C GLU A 14 0.47 -7.51 5.25
N PRO A 15 0.22 -7.93 6.51
CA PRO A 15 0.00 -6.98 7.61
C PRO A 15 1.12 -5.95 7.76
N GLN A 16 2.36 -6.34 7.42
CA GLN A 16 3.54 -5.48 7.47
C GLN A 16 3.42 -4.28 6.51
N ASP A 17 2.81 -4.46 5.34
CA ASP A 17 2.65 -3.39 4.35
C ASP A 17 1.77 -2.25 4.91
N ILE A 18 0.78 -2.60 5.74
CA ILE A 18 -0.08 -1.62 6.42
C ILE A 18 0.65 -0.95 7.59
N ALA A 19 1.41 -1.72 8.37
CA ALA A 19 2.21 -1.17 9.47
C ALA A 19 3.22 -0.13 8.97
N GLU A 20 3.85 -0.36 7.83
CA GLU A 20 4.77 0.57 7.19
C GLU A 20 4.07 1.84 6.70
N ALA A 21 2.86 1.74 6.15
CA ALA A 21 2.06 2.92 5.77
C ALA A 21 1.70 3.79 6.98
N VAL A 22 1.37 3.17 8.12
CA VAL A 22 1.14 3.89 9.38
C VAL A 22 2.41 4.57 9.87
N LEU A 23 3.55 3.86 9.88
CA LEU A 23 4.83 4.44 10.27
C LEU A 23 5.22 5.63 9.37
N TYR A 24 5.00 5.49 8.06
CA TYR A 24 5.19 6.57 7.11
C TYR A 24 4.36 7.80 7.48
N ALA A 25 3.07 7.65 7.81
CA ALA A 25 2.22 8.77 8.21
C ALA A 25 2.72 9.48 9.49
N LEU A 26 3.11 8.69 10.49
CA LEU A 26 3.53 9.21 11.80
C LEU A 26 4.92 9.87 11.77
N THR A 27 5.77 9.49 10.83
CA THR A 27 7.14 10.02 10.72
C THR A 27 7.22 11.32 9.91
N GLN A 28 6.11 11.82 9.36
CA GLN A 28 6.11 13.07 8.60
C GLN A 28 6.46 14.29 9.47
N PRO A 29 7.09 15.33 8.89
CA PRO A 29 7.35 16.58 9.59
C PRO A 29 6.07 17.24 10.15
N LYS A 30 6.21 18.01 11.24
CA LYS A 30 5.06 18.65 11.94
C LYS A 30 4.15 19.52 11.06
N HIS A 31 4.65 20.05 9.95
CA HIS A 31 3.89 20.91 9.04
C HIS A 31 3.16 20.13 7.94
N VAL A 32 3.25 18.79 7.95
CA VAL A 32 2.61 17.91 6.98
C VAL A 32 1.43 17.23 7.64
N ASN A 33 0.28 17.25 6.97
CA ASN A 33 -0.91 16.51 7.38
C ASN A 33 -1.22 15.43 6.33
N VAL A 34 -1.10 14.17 6.73
CA VAL A 34 -1.47 13.03 5.89
C VAL A 34 -2.93 12.66 6.16
N ASN A 35 -3.81 13.07 5.25
CA ASN A 35 -5.24 12.83 5.39
C ASN A 35 -5.67 11.42 4.95
N GLU A 36 -5.02 10.85 3.94
CA GLU A 36 -5.36 9.53 3.41
C GLU A 36 -4.12 8.83 2.83
N ILE A 37 -4.06 7.50 3.02
CA ILE A 37 -3.15 6.61 2.32
C ILE A 37 -3.95 5.44 1.75
N THR A 38 -3.94 5.28 0.43
CA THR A 38 -4.54 4.12 -0.25
C THR A 38 -3.44 3.11 -0.62
N VAL A 39 -3.51 1.90 -0.05
CA VAL A 39 -2.56 0.81 -0.30
C VAL A 39 -3.24 -0.27 -1.15
N ARG A 40 -2.58 -0.73 -2.21
CA ARG A 40 -3.11 -1.76 -3.11
C ARG A 40 -2.01 -2.72 -3.56
N PRO A 41 -2.31 -4.02 -3.66
CA PRO A 41 -1.38 -4.97 -4.26
C PRO A 41 -1.28 -4.75 -5.78
N VAL A 42 -0.04 -4.77 -6.29
CA VAL A 42 0.31 -4.63 -7.72
C VAL A 42 0.42 -5.97 -8.43
#